data_AF-A0A8B6D7W2-F1
#
_entry.id   AF-A0A8B6D7W2-F1
#
_cell.length_a   1.000
_cell.length_b   1.000
_cell.length_c   1.000
_cell.angle_alpha   90.00
_cell.angle_beta   90.00
_cell.angle_gamma   90.00
#
_symmetry.space_group_name_H-M   'P 1'
#
loop_
_entity.id
_entity.type
_entity.pdbx_description
1 polymer ?
#
loop_
_entity_poly.entity_id
_entity_poly.type
_entity_poly.pdbx_seq_one_letter_code
_entity_poly.pdbx_strand_id
1 'polypeptide(L)'
;MPRANAESERFMRTIGKAIRAAQTEHRSWKQEIHTFLRNYRATPHSTTNVSPAELLFGRKINTKMPNILTNDQADSEVRKEDHKNKSKMKLYFEKKHSVKVPDFTVGDTVLVKQEKKDKLSTPYNPQPLTIKNKKGSMITATNEQQKDITRNSSHFKKVGKSKIMTDEEIEEIIDDDIIPNTPLRRSSREKQTPKHLDDYVR
;
A
#
# COMPACT_ATOMS: atom_id res chain seq x y z
N MET A 1 -0.73 4.21 -5.32
CA MET A 1 0.70 4.55 -5.15
C MET A 1 1.49 3.31 -4.69
N PRO A 2 2.68 3.05 -5.25
CA PRO A 2 3.52 1.94 -4.86
C PRO A 2 4.06 2.16 -3.43
N ARG A 3 3.57 1.37 -2.47
CA ARG A 3 3.88 1.54 -1.03
C ARG A 3 5.35 1.35 -0.66
N ALA A 4 6.13 0.70 -1.52
CA ALA A 4 7.55 0.42 -1.27
C ALA A 4 8.44 1.67 -1.29
N ASN A 5 8.04 2.74 -2.00
CA ASN A 5 8.84 3.96 -2.17
C ASN A 5 8.37 5.11 -1.26
N ALA A 6 7.60 4.81 -0.22
CA ALA A 6 6.92 5.81 0.60
C ALA A 6 7.87 6.81 1.28
N GLU A 7 9.06 6.37 1.70
CA GLU A 7 10.06 7.25 2.33
C GLU A 7 10.60 8.29 1.34
N SER A 8 11.00 7.85 0.15
CA SER A 8 11.47 8.73 -0.94
C SER A 8 10.38 9.72 -1.37
N GLU A 9 9.13 9.25 -1.51
CA GLU A 9 7.98 10.10 -1.83
C GLU A 9 7.73 11.15 -0.74
N ARG A 10 7.85 10.76 0.54
CA ARG A 10 7.69 11.69 1.67
C ARG A 10 8.77 12.77 1.66
N PHE A 11 10.01 12.40 1.37
CA PHE A 11 11.12 13.35 1.24
C PHE A 11 10.90 14.32 0.07
N MET A 12 10.51 13.80 -1.10
CA MET A 12 10.22 14.61 -2.29
C MET A 12 9.09 15.63 -2.01
N ARG A 13 8.07 15.24 -1.23
CA ARG A 13 7.00 16.16 -0.81
C ARG A 13 7.53 17.33 0.00
N THR A 14 8.50 17.11 0.89
CA THR A 14 9.13 18.16 1.70
C THR A 14 9.99 19.08 0.85
N ILE A 15 10.80 18.53 -0.07
CA ILE A 15 11.57 19.32 -1.05
C ILE A 15 10.63 20.20 -1.87
N GLY A 16 9.55 19.63 -2.41
CA GLY A 16 8.58 20.39 -3.19
C GLY A 16 7.92 21.53 -2.41
N LYS A 17 7.77 21.41 -1.08
CA LYS A 17 7.32 22.53 -0.23
C LYS A 17 8.38 23.64 -0.15
N ALA A 18 9.64 23.28 0.08
CA ALA A 18 10.74 24.26 0.13
C ALA A 18 10.88 25.03 -1.19
N ILE A 19 10.78 24.33 -2.33
CA ILE A 19 10.83 24.95 -3.66
C ILE A 19 9.65 25.92 -3.85
N ARG A 20 8.42 25.50 -3.51
CA ARG A 20 7.24 26.37 -3.62
C ARG A 20 7.38 27.63 -2.76
N ALA A 21 7.88 27.49 -1.52
CA ALA A 21 8.15 28.65 -0.66
C ALA A 21 9.18 29.59 -1.28
N ALA A 22 10.28 29.06 -1.82
CA ALA A 22 11.30 29.85 -2.51
C ALA A 22 10.73 30.64 -3.71
N GLN A 23 9.83 30.02 -4.47
CA GLN A 23 9.15 30.67 -5.60
C GLN A 23 8.25 31.80 -5.13
N THR A 24 7.49 31.60 -4.04
CA THR A 24 6.65 32.65 -3.44
C THR A 24 7.46 33.81 -2.88
N GLU A 25 8.66 33.53 -2.33
CA GLU A 25 9.58 34.54 -1.80
C GLU A 25 10.48 35.19 -2.88
N HIS A 26 10.28 34.85 -4.16
CA HIS A 26 11.11 35.31 -5.29
C HIS A 26 12.61 35.03 -5.13
N ARG A 27 12.97 33.94 -4.46
CA ARG A 27 14.36 33.49 -4.27
C ARG A 27 14.79 32.47 -5.31
N SER A 28 16.10 32.33 -5.49
CA SER A 28 16.66 31.25 -6.33
C SER A 28 16.38 29.89 -5.70
N TRP A 29 15.50 29.12 -6.31
CA TRP A 29 15.12 27.78 -5.84
C TRP A 29 16.33 26.84 -5.70
N LYS A 30 17.35 26.97 -6.56
CA LYS A 30 18.58 26.16 -6.49
C LYS A 30 19.34 26.43 -5.19
N GLN A 31 19.52 27.70 -4.85
CA GLN A 31 20.19 28.10 -3.60
C GLN A 31 19.39 27.64 -2.38
N GLU A 32 18.07 27.80 -2.42
CA GLU A 32 17.19 27.39 -1.32
C GLU A 32 17.22 25.87 -1.11
N ILE A 33 17.28 25.06 -2.19
CA ILE A 33 17.48 23.61 -2.06
C ILE A 33 18.79 23.28 -1.35
N HIS A 34 19.90 23.95 -1.70
CA HIS A 34 21.18 23.70 -1.03
C HIS A 34 21.12 24.06 0.47
N THR A 35 20.47 25.19 0.80
CA THR A 35 20.23 25.60 2.19
C THR A 35 19.35 24.59 2.93
N PHE A 36 18.23 24.19 2.33
CA PHE A 36 17.32 23.17 2.86
C PHE A 36 18.04 21.85 3.13
N LEU A 37 18.82 21.35 2.16
CA LEU A 37 19.54 20.09 2.30
C LEU A 37 20.62 20.15 3.39
N ARG A 38 21.27 21.30 3.57
CA ARG A 38 22.22 21.52 4.67
C ARG A 38 21.50 21.40 6.01
N ASN A 39 20.37 22.10 6.17
CA ASN A 39 19.59 22.10 7.40
C ASN A 39 18.98 20.72 7.68
N TYR A 40 18.40 20.07 6.68
CA TYR A 40 17.83 18.73 6.79
C TYR A 40 18.86 17.70 7.30
N ARG A 41 20.10 17.77 6.77
CA ARG A 41 21.19 16.89 7.20
C ARG A 41 21.69 17.15 8.62
N ALA A 42 21.60 18.40 9.10
CA ALA A 42 22.03 18.80 10.43
C ALA A 42 20.96 18.63 11.51
N THR A 43 19.68 18.55 11.12
CA THR A 43 18.57 18.56 12.07
C THR A 43 18.31 17.15 12.59
N PRO A 44 18.25 16.95 13.92
CA PRO A 44 17.87 15.67 14.52
C PRO A 44 16.49 15.21 14.03
N HIS A 45 16.38 13.96 13.60
CA HIS A 45 15.09 13.40 13.17
C HIS A 45 14.24 13.01 14.39
N SER A 46 12.94 13.29 14.39
CA SER A 46 12.07 13.13 15.57
C SER A 46 11.95 11.69 16.10
N THR A 47 12.17 10.69 15.24
CA THR A 47 12.08 9.27 15.62
C THR A 47 13.36 8.75 16.29
N THR A 48 14.52 9.23 15.85
CA THR A 48 15.84 8.71 16.27
C THR A 48 16.61 9.70 17.14
N ASN A 49 16.20 10.97 17.19
CA ASN A 49 16.90 12.10 17.81
C ASN A 49 18.33 12.32 17.29
N VAL A 50 18.68 11.68 16.17
CA VAL A 50 19.98 11.79 15.51
C VAL A 50 19.80 12.40 14.12
N SER A 51 20.75 13.24 13.71
CA SER A 51 20.69 13.89 12.40
C SER A 51 21.08 12.93 11.26
N PRO A 52 20.55 13.09 10.02
CA PRO A 52 20.91 12.23 8.91
C PRO A 52 22.42 12.23 8.58
N ALA A 53 23.11 13.36 8.74
CA ALA A 53 24.56 13.41 8.54
C ALA A 53 25.33 12.63 9.61
N GLU A 54 24.86 12.68 10.86
CA GLU A 54 25.46 11.95 11.97
C GLU A 54 25.28 10.44 11.82
N LEU A 55 24.10 9.99 11.36
CA LEU A 55 23.88 8.57 11.01
C LEU A 55 24.81 8.07 9.90
N LEU A 56 25.16 8.94 8.95
CA LEU A 56 25.97 8.56 7.80
C LEU A 56 27.47 8.65 8.07
N PHE A 57 27.91 9.71 8.74
CA PHE A 57 29.32 10.04 8.93
C PHE A 57 29.83 9.78 10.36
N GLY A 58 28.95 9.37 11.28
CA GLY A 58 29.29 9.17 12.69
C GLY A 58 29.66 10.46 13.43
N ARG A 59 29.44 11.63 12.83
CA ARG A 59 29.78 12.93 13.43
C ARG A 59 28.75 14.00 13.09
N LYS A 60 28.57 14.95 14.00
CA LYS A 60 27.74 16.13 13.76
C LYS A 60 28.44 17.11 12.83
N ILE A 61 27.71 17.61 11.84
CA ILE A 61 28.21 18.64 10.92
C ILE A 61 28.18 20.01 11.60
N ASN A 62 29.24 20.79 11.42
CA ASN A 62 29.30 22.15 11.93
C ASN A 62 28.32 23.03 11.14
N THR A 63 27.33 23.58 11.83
CA THR A 63 26.42 24.59 11.29
C THR A 63 26.75 25.96 11.88
N LYS A 64 25.90 26.97 11.65
CA LYS A 64 26.09 28.30 12.24
C LYS A 64 25.97 28.29 13.78
N MET A 65 25.42 27.23 14.36
CA MET A 65 25.35 27.03 15.81
C MET A 65 26.58 26.26 16.29
N PRO A 66 27.23 26.68 17.38
CA PRO A 66 28.34 25.96 17.96
C PRO A 66 27.86 24.59 18.45
N ASN A 67 28.62 23.55 18.10
CA ASN A 67 28.33 22.18 18.51
C ASN A 67 29.21 21.81 19.70
N ILE A 68 28.59 21.40 20.80
CA ILE A 68 29.30 20.81 21.95
C ILE A 68 29.57 19.36 21.56
N LEU A 69 30.85 18.99 21.48
CA LEU A 69 31.28 17.62 21.21
C LEU A 69 30.63 16.72 22.27
N THR A 70 29.66 15.93 21.82
CA THR A 70 28.95 14.95 22.64
C THR A 70 29.40 13.59 22.13
N ASN A 71 29.77 12.72 23.08
CA ASN A 71 30.31 11.40 22.79
C ASN A 71 29.39 10.63 21.85
N ASP A 72 29.95 9.93 20.87
CA ASP A 72 29.22 9.23 19.82
C ASP A 72 28.09 8.39 20.43
N GLN A 73 26.83 8.72 20.10
CA GLN A 73 25.72 7.84 20.46
C GLN A 73 25.95 6.50 19.80
N ALA A 74 25.87 5.42 20.58
CA ALA A 74 26.12 4.08 20.05
C ALA A 74 25.12 3.77 18.94
N ASP A 75 25.60 3.56 17.71
CA ASP A 75 24.78 3.21 16.53
C ASP A 75 23.79 2.07 16.82
N SER A 76 24.15 1.16 17.73
CA SER A 76 23.27 0.08 18.20
C SER A 76 21.98 0.57 18.88
N GLU A 77 22.02 1.66 19.64
CA GLU A 77 20.86 2.21 20.35
C GLU A 77 19.90 2.88 19.37
N VAL A 78 20.44 3.62 18.40
CA VAL A 78 19.66 4.28 17.37
C VAL A 78 18.92 3.26 16.51
N ARG A 79 19.58 2.16 16.13
CA ARG A 79 18.96 1.05 15.40
C ARG A 79 17.86 0.36 16.21
N LYS A 80 18.05 0.18 17.53
CA LYS A 80 17.04 -0.40 18.42
C LYS A 80 15.78 0.48 18.48
N GLU A 81 15.94 1.79 18.65
CA GLU A 81 14.81 2.72 18.73
C GLU A 81 14.10 2.86 17.37
N ASP A 82 14.84 2.90 16.25
CA ASP A 82 14.27 2.87 14.90
C ASP A 82 13.44 1.59 14.67
N HIS A 83 13.99 0.41 15.01
CA HIS A 83 13.28 -0.86 14.88
C HIS A 83 12.00 -0.88 15.73
N LYS A 84 12.07 -0.41 16.98
CA LYS A 84 10.92 -0.27 17.87
C LYS A 84 9.85 0.62 17.25
N ASN A 85 10.21 1.78 16.73
CA ASN A 85 9.24 2.70 16.12
C ASN A 85 8.66 2.16 14.79
N LYS A 86 9.45 1.46 13.98
CA LYS A 86 8.97 0.73 12.79
C LYS A 86 7.96 -0.37 13.16
N SER A 87 8.23 -1.13 14.22
CA SER A 87 7.30 -2.16 14.71
C SER A 87 5.98 -1.57 15.20
N LYS A 88 6.02 -0.45 15.95
CA LYS A 88 4.81 0.28 16.39
C LYS A 88 3.99 0.78 15.19
N MET A 89 4.66 1.36 14.19
CA MET A 89 4.00 1.86 12.97
C MET A 89 3.32 0.72 12.19
N LYS A 90 3.97 -0.45 12.09
CA LYS A 90 3.41 -1.66 11.49
C LYS A 90 2.13 -2.09 12.21
N LEU A 91 2.18 -2.26 13.55
CA LEU A 91 1.03 -2.68 14.34
C LEU A 91 -0.15 -1.70 14.24
N TYR A 92 0.14 -0.40 14.28
CA TYR A 92 -0.88 0.64 14.10
C TYR A 92 -1.53 0.55 12.71
N PHE A 93 -0.73 0.37 11.65
CA PHE A 93 -1.24 0.22 10.30
C PHE A 93 -2.11 -1.02 10.16
N GLU A 94 -1.66 -2.17 10.67
CA GLU A 94 -2.38 -3.45 10.64
C GLU A 94 -3.72 -3.35 11.37
N LYS A 95 -3.74 -2.75 12.56
CA LYS A 95 -4.96 -2.51 13.35
C LYS A 95 -5.93 -1.58 12.62
N LYS A 96 -5.44 -0.48 12.05
CA LYS A 96 -6.29 0.52 11.38
C LYS A 96 -6.88 0.03 10.07
N HIS A 97 -6.14 -0.76 9.31
CA HIS A 97 -6.55 -1.21 7.97
C HIS A 97 -7.04 -2.66 7.94
N SER A 98 -7.18 -3.31 9.10
CA SER A 98 -7.61 -4.71 9.25
C SER A 98 -6.91 -5.62 8.24
N VAL A 99 -5.58 -5.51 8.17
CA VAL A 99 -4.77 -6.17 7.13
C VAL A 99 -4.92 -7.67 7.26
N LYS A 100 -5.60 -8.29 6.30
CA LYS A 100 -5.66 -9.75 6.17
C LYS A 100 -4.41 -10.21 5.44
N VAL A 101 -3.63 -11.08 6.07
CA VAL A 101 -2.53 -11.76 5.38
C VAL A 101 -3.14 -12.77 4.44
N PRO A 102 -2.97 -12.64 3.11
CA PRO A 102 -3.52 -13.62 2.20
C PRO A 102 -2.73 -14.92 2.32
N ASP A 103 -3.44 -16.02 2.52
CA ASP A 103 -2.83 -17.34 2.64
C ASP A 103 -2.58 -17.91 1.24
N PHE A 104 -1.34 -17.71 0.78
CA PHE A 104 -0.83 -18.25 -0.46
C PHE A 104 0.24 -19.30 -0.14
N THR A 105 0.11 -20.49 -0.72
CA THR A 105 1.08 -21.58 -0.66
C THR A 105 1.71 -21.81 -2.03
N VAL A 106 2.94 -22.33 -2.06
CA VAL A 106 3.59 -22.75 -3.31
C VAL A 106 2.75 -23.85 -3.95
N GLY A 107 2.52 -23.77 -5.26
CA GLY A 107 1.63 -24.67 -6.00
C GLY A 107 0.17 -24.21 -6.11
N ASP A 108 -0.24 -23.13 -5.42
CA ASP A 108 -1.58 -22.57 -5.59
C ASP A 108 -1.77 -21.98 -7.00
N THR A 109 -2.96 -22.17 -7.56
CA THR A 109 -3.41 -21.51 -8.79
C THR A 109 -3.94 -20.12 -8.50
N VAL A 110 -3.36 -19.11 -9.15
CA VAL A 110 -3.67 -17.69 -8.95
C VAL A 110 -3.86 -16.97 -10.28
N LEU A 111 -4.68 -15.90 -10.25
CA LEU A 111 -4.80 -14.94 -11.35
C LEU A 111 -4.06 -13.66 -11.00
N VAL A 112 -3.41 -13.05 -11.98
CA VAL A 112 -2.68 -11.78 -11.84
C VAL A 112 -3.56 -10.61 -12.25
N LYS A 113 -3.56 -9.56 -11.43
CA LYS A 113 -4.25 -8.29 -11.74
C LYS A 113 -3.63 -7.64 -12.98
N GLN A 114 -4.45 -7.30 -13.96
CA GLN A 114 -4.02 -6.63 -15.19
C GLN A 114 -4.34 -5.14 -15.17
N GLU A 115 -3.66 -4.40 -16.05
CA GLU A 115 -3.97 -2.99 -16.29
C GLU A 115 -5.28 -2.87 -17.08
N LYS A 116 -6.11 -1.90 -16.70
CA LYS A 116 -7.38 -1.66 -17.38
C LYS A 116 -7.09 -1.02 -18.73
N LYS A 117 -7.29 -1.75 -19.82
CA LYS A 117 -7.16 -1.23 -21.20
C LYS A 117 -8.44 -0.55 -21.65
N ASP A 118 -9.57 -1.26 -21.51
CA ASP A 118 -10.90 -0.79 -21.92
C ASP A 118 -11.93 -0.85 -20.79
N LYS A 119 -13.09 -0.22 -21.00
CA LYS A 119 -14.21 -0.25 -20.05
C LYS A 119 -14.67 -1.67 -19.73
N LEU A 120 -14.56 -2.60 -20.69
CA LEU A 120 -14.95 -4.00 -20.57
C LEU A 120 -13.79 -4.94 -20.17
N SER A 121 -12.58 -4.42 -19.96
CA SER A 121 -11.45 -5.27 -19.57
C SER A 121 -11.64 -5.83 -18.16
N THR A 122 -11.42 -7.14 -18.00
CA THR A 122 -11.52 -7.81 -16.71
C THR A 122 -10.39 -7.34 -15.78
N PRO A 123 -10.61 -7.27 -14.46
CA PRO A 123 -9.58 -6.80 -13.53
C PRO A 123 -8.38 -7.74 -13.39
N TYR A 124 -8.54 -9.02 -13.71
CA TYR A 124 -7.49 -10.04 -13.65
C TYR A 124 -7.30 -10.68 -15.03
N ASN A 125 -6.05 -11.00 -15.37
CA ASN A 125 -5.73 -11.81 -16.55
C ASN A 125 -6.42 -13.19 -16.39
N PRO A 126 -7.19 -13.65 -17.38
CA PRO A 126 -7.88 -14.94 -17.33
C PRO A 126 -6.92 -16.14 -17.31
N GLN A 127 -5.66 -15.98 -17.71
CA GLN A 127 -4.69 -17.08 -17.70
C GLN A 127 -4.26 -17.43 -16.26
N PRO A 128 -4.53 -18.66 -15.76
CA PRO A 128 -4.09 -19.09 -14.44
C PRO A 128 -2.58 -19.27 -14.40
N LEU A 129 -1.98 -18.90 -13.27
CA LEU A 129 -0.56 -19.04 -12.98
C LEU A 129 -0.39 -19.90 -11.72
N THR A 130 0.68 -20.68 -11.66
CA THR A 130 1.04 -21.45 -10.47
C THR A 130 2.11 -20.72 -9.67
N ILE A 131 1.97 -20.67 -8.35
CA ILE A 131 2.96 -20.03 -7.49
C ILE A 131 4.21 -20.92 -7.41
N LYS A 132 5.35 -20.40 -7.85
CA LYS A 132 6.66 -21.06 -7.79
C LYS A 132 7.41 -20.75 -6.49
N ASN A 133 7.33 -19.50 -6.03
CA ASN A 133 8.02 -19.08 -4.81
C ASN A 133 7.27 -17.93 -4.12
N LYS A 134 7.44 -17.84 -2.80
CA LYS A 134 6.90 -16.79 -1.93
C LYS A 134 7.99 -16.29 -0.97
N LYS A 135 8.34 -15.01 -1.08
CA LYS A 135 9.26 -14.32 -0.16
C LYS A 135 8.53 -13.19 0.57
N GLY A 136 8.08 -13.45 1.79
CA GLY A 136 7.24 -12.52 2.54
C GLY A 136 5.92 -12.23 1.81
N SER A 137 5.65 -10.97 1.48
CA SER A 137 4.50 -10.55 0.66
C SER A 137 4.78 -10.56 -0.84
N MET A 138 5.97 -10.97 -1.29
CA MET A 138 6.32 -11.06 -2.71
C MET A 138 6.06 -12.48 -3.21
N ILE A 139 5.35 -12.59 -4.33
CA ILE A 139 4.98 -13.86 -4.96
C ILE A 139 5.55 -13.89 -6.38
N THR A 140 6.18 -15.01 -6.72
CA THR A 140 6.63 -15.33 -8.07
C THR A 140 5.77 -16.46 -8.61
N ALA A 141 5.04 -16.18 -9.69
CA ALA A 141 4.16 -17.14 -10.34
C ALA A 141 4.54 -17.31 -11.81
N THR A 142 4.33 -18.51 -12.34
CA THR A 142 4.74 -18.89 -13.70
C THR A 142 3.62 -19.67 -14.40
N ASN A 143 3.64 -19.66 -15.73
CA ASN A 143 2.78 -20.50 -16.59
C ASN A 143 3.70 -21.23 -17.57
N GLU A 144 3.32 -22.42 -18.02
CA GLU A 144 4.05 -23.22 -19.00
C GLU A 144 4.36 -22.44 -20.29
N GLN A 145 3.54 -21.43 -20.62
CA GLN A 145 3.68 -20.60 -21.83
C GLN A 145 4.17 -19.17 -21.56
N GLN A 146 4.36 -18.74 -20.31
CA GLN A 146 4.60 -17.33 -19.99
C GLN A 146 5.82 -17.12 -19.09
N LYS A 147 6.49 -15.98 -19.26
CA LYS A 147 7.61 -15.52 -18.43
C LYS A 147 7.20 -15.38 -16.95
N ASP A 148 8.10 -15.75 -16.03
CA ASP A 148 7.92 -15.62 -14.59
C ASP A 148 7.55 -14.17 -14.19
N ILE A 149 6.43 -14.01 -13.46
CA ILE A 149 5.94 -12.72 -12.96
C ILE A 149 6.16 -12.66 -11.45
N THR A 150 6.84 -11.60 -11.00
CA THR A 150 7.06 -11.35 -9.57
C THR A 150 6.40 -10.03 -9.15
N ARG A 151 5.43 -10.10 -8.22
CA ARG A 151 4.67 -8.94 -7.70
C ARG A 151 4.30 -9.13 -6.23
N ASN A 152 3.77 -8.07 -5.60
CA ASN A 152 3.20 -8.17 -4.25
C ASN A 152 1.94 -9.07 -4.27
N SER A 153 1.71 -9.80 -3.19
CA SER A 153 0.58 -10.72 -2.99
C SER A 153 -0.79 -10.07 -3.24
N SER A 154 -0.93 -8.74 -3.06
CA SER A 154 -2.16 -8.00 -3.37
C SER A 154 -2.51 -7.94 -4.86
N HIS A 155 -1.56 -8.26 -5.76
CA HIS A 155 -1.79 -8.34 -7.19
C HIS A 155 -2.25 -9.72 -7.65
N PHE A 156 -2.29 -10.71 -6.76
CA PHE A 156 -2.72 -12.06 -7.06
C PHE A 156 -4.07 -12.33 -6.41
N LYS A 157 -4.90 -13.11 -7.08
CA LYS A 157 -6.15 -13.64 -6.54
C LYS A 157 -6.11 -15.17 -6.63
N LYS A 158 -6.28 -15.85 -5.49
CA LYS A 158 -6.39 -17.31 -5.45
C LYS A 158 -7.66 -17.75 -6.16
N VAL A 159 -7.53 -18.72 -7.06
CA VAL A 159 -8.67 -19.38 -7.69
C VAL A 159 -9.08 -20.52 -6.78
N GLY A 160 -10.32 -20.51 -6.31
CA GLY A 160 -10.87 -21.65 -5.58
C GLY A 160 -10.97 -22.84 -6.54
N LYS A 161 -10.76 -24.05 -6.04
CA LYS A 161 -11.21 -25.25 -6.75
C LYS A 161 -12.73 -25.24 -6.71
N SER A 162 -13.39 -24.57 -7.67
CA SER A 162 -14.80 -24.81 -7.89
C SER A 162 -14.93 -26.28 -8.26
N LYS A 163 -15.83 -27.00 -7.57
CA LYS A 163 -16.30 -28.31 -8.00
C LYS A 163 -16.64 -28.15 -9.48
N ILE A 164 -15.93 -28.84 -10.36
CA ILE A 164 -16.29 -28.88 -11.78
C ILE A 164 -17.62 -29.61 -11.78
N MET A 165 -18.72 -28.89 -11.98
CA MET A 165 -19.99 -29.54 -12.26
C MET A 165 -19.83 -30.19 -13.64
N THR A 166 -20.11 -31.48 -13.72
CA THR A 166 -20.12 -32.22 -14.98
C THR A 166 -21.28 -31.74 -15.83
N ASP A 167 -21.14 -31.77 -17.15
CA ASP A 167 -22.18 -31.30 -18.10
C ASP A 167 -23.53 -32.03 -17.87
N GLU A 168 -23.50 -33.25 -17.34
CA GLU A 168 -24.67 -34.05 -16.93
C GLU A 168 -25.48 -33.41 -15.78
N GLU A 169 -24.84 -32.69 -14.85
CA GLU A 169 -25.54 -32.00 -13.74
C GLU A 169 -26.19 -30.67 -14.19
N ILE A 170 -25.81 -30.14 -15.37
CA ILE A 170 -26.35 -28.89 -15.92
C ILE A 170 -27.68 -29.15 -16.64
N GLU A 171 -27.81 -30.29 -17.32
CA GLU A 171 -29.05 -30.66 -18.03
C GLU A 171 -30.21 -30.96 -17.07
N GLU A 172 -29.96 -31.61 -15.91
CA GLU A 172 -31.00 -31.86 -14.90
C GLU A 172 -31.59 -30.58 -14.28
N ILE A 173 -30.85 -29.46 -14.26
CA ILE A 173 -31.33 -28.19 -13.69
C ILE A 173 -32.23 -27.43 -14.68
N ILE A 174 -32.08 -27.68 -15.98
CA ILE A 174 -32.80 -26.94 -17.03
C ILE A 174 -34.24 -27.45 -17.18
N ASP A 175 -34.50 -28.73 -16.93
CA ASP A 175 -35.83 -29.34 -17.08
C ASP A 175 -36.80 -28.97 -15.95
N ASP A 176 -36.31 -28.64 -14.75
CA ASP A 176 -37.15 -28.29 -13.59
C ASP A 176 -37.56 -26.80 -13.54
N ASP A 177 -37.00 -25.92 -14.39
CA ASP A 177 -37.17 -24.46 -14.32
C ASP A 177 -38.14 -23.86 -15.36
N ILE A 178 -39.12 -24.64 -15.86
CA ILE A 178 -40.31 -24.06 -16.53
C ILE A 178 -41.27 -23.54 -15.45
N ILE A 179 -40.93 -22.38 -14.87
CA ILE A 179 -41.78 -21.69 -13.89
C ILE A 179 -43.01 -21.11 -14.62
N PRO A 180 -44.26 -21.48 -14.26
CA PRO A 180 -45.43 -20.81 -14.79
C PRO A 180 -45.44 -19.35 -14.32
N ASN A 181 -45.58 -18.45 -15.30
CA ASN A 181 -45.61 -16.98 -15.20
C ASN A 181 -46.21 -16.47 -13.87
N THR A 182 -45.35 -16.25 -12.86
CA THR A 182 -45.74 -15.70 -11.56
C THR A 182 -45.25 -14.25 -11.47
N PRO A 183 -46.08 -13.30 -11.02
CA PRO A 183 -45.72 -11.89 -11.03
C PRO A 183 -44.56 -11.62 -10.05
N LEU A 184 -43.49 -11.01 -10.56
CA LEU A 184 -42.31 -10.61 -9.79
C LEU A 184 -42.70 -9.68 -8.63
N ARG A 185 -42.53 -10.15 -7.39
CA ARG A 185 -42.75 -9.37 -6.17
C ARG A 185 -41.69 -8.26 -6.09
N ARG A 186 -42.05 -7.03 -6.47
CA ARG A 186 -41.21 -5.85 -6.21
C ARG A 186 -41.14 -5.62 -4.71
N SER A 187 -39.94 -5.73 -4.13
CA SER A 187 -39.72 -5.28 -2.75
C SER A 187 -39.92 -3.76 -2.69
N SER A 188 -40.97 -3.30 -2.01
CA SER A 188 -41.07 -1.89 -1.62
C SER A 188 -40.05 -1.64 -0.52
N ARG A 189 -39.11 -0.72 -0.79
CA ARG A 189 -38.18 -0.24 0.23
C ARG A 189 -38.78 1.02 0.84
N GLU A 190 -39.24 0.93 2.08
CA GLU A 190 -39.63 2.12 2.85
C GLU A 190 -38.38 2.96 3.13
N LYS A 191 -38.36 4.19 2.60
CA LYS A 191 -37.29 5.15 2.85
C LYS A 191 -37.60 5.87 4.16
N GLN A 192 -36.87 5.54 5.22
CA GLN A 192 -36.88 6.30 6.47
C GLN A 192 -35.98 7.53 6.32
N THR A 193 -36.43 8.68 6.83
CA THR A 193 -35.64 9.92 6.87
C THR A 193 -34.54 9.84 7.94
N PRO A 194 -33.44 10.60 7.79
CA PRO A 194 -32.35 10.61 8.77
C PRO A 194 -32.81 11.25 10.09
N LYS A 195 -32.54 10.59 11.22
CA LYS A 195 -32.95 10.98 12.59
C LYS A 195 -32.56 12.40 13.04
N HIS A 196 -31.58 13.04 12.39
CA HIS A 196 -31.14 14.39 12.79
C HIS A 196 -32.00 15.51 12.19
N LEU A 197 -32.92 15.18 11.28
CA LEU A 197 -33.88 16.13 10.70
C LEU A 197 -35.18 16.23 11.52
N ASP A 198 -35.34 15.41 12.55
CA ASP A 198 -36.55 15.38 13.40
C ASP A 198 -36.73 16.69 14.19
N ASP A 199 -35.64 17.41 14.48
CA ASP A 199 -35.64 18.66 15.25
C ASP A 199 -35.88 19.92 14.40
N TYR A 200 -36.02 19.78 13.07
CA TYR A 200 -36.00 20.92 12.14
C TYR A 200 -37.38 21.28 11.53
N VAL A 201 -38.45 20.61 11.93
CA VAL A 201 -39.81 20.87 11.42
C VAL A 201 -40.70 21.40 12.55
N ARG A 202 -41.14 22.65 12.43
CA ARG A 202 -42.21 23.28 13.22
C ARG A 202 -43.30 23.76 12.30
#